data_AF-A0A354U7T7-F1
#
_entry.id   AF-A0A354U7T7-F1
#
_cell.length_a   1.000
_cell.length_b   1.000
_cell.length_c   1.000
_cell.angle_alpha   90.00
_cell.angle_beta   90.00
_cell.angle_gamma   90.00
#
_symmetry.space_group_name_H-M   'P 1'
#
loop_
_entity.id
_entity.type
_entity.pdbx_description
1 polymer ?
#
loop_
_entity_poly.entity_id
_entity_poly.type
_entity_poly.pdbx_seq_one_letter_code
_entity_poly.pdbx_strand_id
1 'polypeptide(L)'
;EVFDLLDRTCSRERSLGFYTPDSAKKLIRPDAPGGVGQFCGRVRRVLRDSFEAELTGRLHIGDNIRVQSAAGDEGEALTVLELYVGNRPVKKAFPGQLCRIPFRDKNIFANGILYRIGETHDTMEKRCAALPLQGTVLDFGLHLSASKLTVSAESATVSLPVRTEPASNRPFTAEELADLFRVLPGTPFAPGKIEAAVDGSYFIRRDHLKALKRAVLEWFVREIPAQSVRARSRAKAEALIRAHDAISSVPERVHTTAFVLPGASPEGNFDAVAEELSASPDPSRECILPFFTPETELPVLMEQIERAVRAGVRVFRATSLSHFHILKRFPGVVIRTAPPLPVANAFAAEELASLGAASVHAQIELGRTDAEELIRRSPVPVEIYCAGRPVLLATRAGVADIRSISDVHGERFLVRKSGCLTLLHPAASMSIEPEIPCGRIFDFRTADAETAVSVFNWERGLS
;
A
#
# COMPACT_ATOMS: atom_id res chain seq x y z
N GLU A 1 -3.58 -21.25 -19.21
CA GLU A 1 -4.86 -20.93 -18.53
C GLU A 1 -4.83 -19.66 -17.68
N VAL A 2 -4.16 -19.60 -16.51
CA VAL A 2 -4.13 -18.36 -15.69
C VAL A 2 -3.47 -17.19 -16.44
N PHE A 3 -2.36 -17.46 -17.12
CA PHE A 3 -1.69 -16.45 -17.94
C PHE A 3 -2.56 -15.96 -19.11
N ASP A 4 -3.26 -16.85 -19.83
CA ASP A 4 -4.19 -16.44 -20.90
C ASP A 4 -5.36 -15.59 -20.38
N LEU A 5 -5.78 -15.84 -19.14
CA LEU A 5 -6.81 -15.04 -18.47
C LEU A 5 -6.28 -13.64 -18.13
N LEU A 6 -5.04 -13.55 -17.63
CA LEU A 6 -4.37 -12.29 -17.31
C LEU A 6 -4.05 -11.46 -18.56
N ASP A 7 -3.69 -12.09 -19.69
CA ASP A 7 -3.46 -11.40 -20.97
C ASP A 7 -4.73 -10.81 -21.58
N ARG A 8 -5.91 -11.24 -21.12
CA ARG A 8 -7.20 -10.65 -21.48
C ARG A 8 -7.59 -9.48 -20.60
N THR A 9 -6.88 -9.24 -19.50
CA THR A 9 -7.11 -8.09 -18.62
C THR A 9 -6.39 -6.86 -19.13
N CYS A 10 -6.99 -5.69 -18.96
CA CYS A 10 -6.39 -4.40 -19.33
C CYS A 10 -5.32 -4.02 -18.29
N SER A 11 -4.22 -4.75 -18.24
CA SER A 11 -3.12 -4.57 -17.29
C SER A 11 -1.82 -4.11 -17.99
N ARG A 12 -0.87 -3.60 -17.21
CA ARG A 12 0.46 -3.23 -17.71
C ARG A 12 1.21 -4.48 -18.17
N GLU A 13 2.20 -4.30 -19.05
CA GLU A 13 3.11 -5.37 -19.46
C GLU A 13 3.66 -6.08 -18.22
N ARG A 14 3.72 -7.41 -18.27
CA ARG A 14 4.10 -8.22 -17.12
C ARG A 14 5.52 -7.87 -16.72
N SER A 15 5.69 -7.45 -15.47
CA SER A 15 7.02 -7.34 -14.88
C SER A 15 7.43 -8.69 -14.32
N LEU A 16 8.73 -8.89 -14.16
CA LEU A 16 9.27 -10.05 -13.44
C LEU A 16 8.95 -10.00 -11.93
N GLY A 17 8.28 -8.95 -11.44
CA GLY A 17 8.13 -8.66 -10.01
C GLY A 17 9.43 -8.21 -9.33
N PHE A 18 10.58 -8.44 -9.95
CA PHE A 18 11.90 -8.07 -9.45
C PHE A 18 12.51 -6.95 -10.29
N TYR A 19 13.18 -6.03 -9.59
CA TYR A 19 13.91 -4.94 -10.21
C TYR A 19 15.31 -5.40 -10.63
N THR A 20 15.49 -5.66 -11.93
CA THR A 20 16.77 -6.01 -12.58
C THR A 20 17.27 -4.85 -13.45
N PRO A 21 18.58 -4.77 -13.75
CA PRO A 21 19.12 -3.75 -14.67
C PRO A 21 18.42 -3.71 -16.03
N ASP A 22 18.00 -4.86 -16.57
CA ASP A 22 17.30 -4.92 -17.84
C ASP A 22 15.82 -4.51 -17.74
N SER A 23 15.14 -4.87 -16.65
CA SER A 23 13.78 -4.36 -16.40
C SER A 23 13.78 -2.84 -16.20
N ALA A 24 14.82 -2.28 -15.58
CA ALA A 24 14.97 -0.85 -15.34
C ALA A 24 15.00 -0.03 -16.65
N LYS A 25 15.68 -0.55 -17.68
CA LYS A 25 15.77 0.08 -19.01
C LYS A 25 14.43 0.17 -19.73
N LYS A 26 13.49 -0.74 -19.42
CA LYS A 26 12.17 -0.82 -20.06
C LYS A 26 11.02 -0.32 -19.19
N LEU A 27 11.30 -0.01 -17.91
CA LEU A 27 10.28 0.35 -16.93
C LEU A 27 9.63 1.70 -17.24
N ILE A 28 10.43 2.68 -17.67
CA ILE A 28 9.94 3.94 -18.24
C ILE A 28 10.30 3.95 -19.71
N ARG A 29 9.28 4.12 -20.55
CA ARG A 29 9.43 4.29 -21.99
C ARG A 29 9.09 5.73 -22.37
N PRO A 30 10.07 6.65 -22.32
CA PRO A 30 9.82 8.05 -22.67
C PRO A 30 9.49 8.22 -24.17
N ASP A 31 9.83 7.22 -24.98
CA ASP A 31 9.61 7.12 -26.43
C ASP A 31 8.23 6.57 -26.81
N ALA A 32 7.43 6.10 -25.84
CA ALA A 32 6.14 5.47 -26.10
C ALA A 32 4.98 6.28 -25.48
N PRO A 33 3.87 6.50 -26.21
CA PRO A 33 2.68 7.14 -25.66
C PRO A 33 2.15 6.35 -24.44
N GLY A 34 1.89 7.06 -23.33
CA GLY A 34 1.42 6.49 -22.06
C GLY A 34 -0.06 6.03 -22.07
N GLY A 35 -0.43 5.16 -23.01
CA GLY A 35 -1.78 4.63 -23.09
C GLY A 35 -2.09 3.60 -21.99
N VAL A 36 -3.26 3.74 -21.35
CA VAL A 36 -3.82 2.72 -20.46
C VAL A 36 -4.79 1.87 -21.26
N GLY A 37 -4.63 0.55 -21.21
CA GLY A 37 -5.53 -0.43 -21.85
C GLY A 37 -4.81 -1.38 -22.81
N GLN A 38 -5.54 -2.38 -23.30
CA GLN A 38 -5.04 -3.30 -24.32
C GLN A 38 -5.12 -2.64 -25.69
N PHE A 39 -4.02 -2.56 -26.42
CA PHE A 39 -4.03 -2.05 -27.79
C PHE A 39 -4.96 -2.90 -28.67
N CYS A 40 -5.94 -2.25 -29.29
CA CYS A 40 -6.99 -2.93 -30.06
C CYS A 40 -7.07 -2.48 -31.52
N GLY A 41 -6.40 -1.40 -31.91
CA GLY A 41 -6.38 -0.98 -33.30
C GLY A 41 -5.97 0.48 -33.51
N ARG A 42 -6.10 0.96 -34.74
CA ARG A 42 -5.83 2.36 -35.11
C ARG A 42 -7.01 2.95 -35.88
N VAL A 43 -7.33 4.19 -35.58
CA VAL A 43 -8.33 4.96 -36.32
C VAL A 43 -7.78 5.27 -37.71
N ARG A 44 -8.50 4.83 -38.74
CA ARG A 44 -8.18 5.10 -40.14
C ARG A 44 -8.88 6.36 -40.64
N ARG A 45 -10.12 6.57 -40.20
CA ARG A 45 -10.95 7.69 -40.66
C ARG A 45 -11.93 8.10 -39.59
N VAL A 46 -12.13 9.40 -39.45
CA VAL A 46 -13.15 9.99 -38.56
C VAL A 46 -14.27 10.54 -39.44
N LEU A 47 -15.50 10.17 -39.12
CA LEU A 47 -16.73 10.65 -39.74
C LEU A 47 -17.46 11.57 -38.76
N ARG A 48 -18.60 12.12 -39.19
CA ARG A 48 -19.37 13.10 -38.41
C ARG A 48 -19.91 12.54 -37.08
N ASP A 49 -20.28 11.27 -37.06
CA ASP A 49 -20.98 10.59 -35.95
C ASP A 49 -20.36 9.22 -35.60
N SER A 50 -19.27 8.87 -36.27
CA SER A 50 -18.65 7.55 -36.19
C SER A 50 -17.20 7.62 -36.61
N PHE A 51 -16.41 6.62 -36.25
CA PHE A 51 -15.05 6.47 -36.78
C PHE A 51 -14.82 5.06 -37.27
N GLU A 52 -13.94 4.92 -38.26
CA GLU A 52 -13.48 3.65 -38.79
C GLU A 52 -12.12 3.33 -38.18
N ALA A 53 -12.03 2.17 -37.53
CA ALA A 53 -10.82 1.67 -36.92
C ALA A 53 -10.45 0.31 -37.51
N GLU A 54 -9.17 0.14 -37.84
CA GLU A 54 -8.62 -1.16 -38.19
C GLU A 54 -8.18 -1.85 -36.92
N LEU A 55 -8.77 -3.01 -36.64
CA LEU A 55 -8.55 -3.72 -35.39
C LEU A 55 -7.33 -4.64 -35.47
N THR A 56 -6.53 -4.62 -34.42
CA THR A 56 -5.46 -5.59 -34.15
C THR A 56 -5.86 -6.59 -33.07
N GLY A 57 -6.91 -6.30 -32.31
CA GLY A 57 -7.51 -7.14 -31.29
C GLY A 57 -9.00 -7.42 -31.55
N ARG A 58 -9.62 -8.27 -30.72
CA ARG A 58 -11.07 -8.50 -30.76
C ARG A 58 -11.79 -7.37 -30.02
N LEU A 59 -12.92 -6.92 -30.55
CA LEU A 59 -13.77 -5.89 -29.96
C LEU A 59 -15.23 -6.34 -29.90
N HIS A 60 -15.94 -6.01 -28.81
CA HIS A 60 -17.35 -6.34 -28.60
C HIS A 60 -18.21 -5.12 -28.33
N ILE A 61 -19.51 -5.27 -28.64
CA ILE A 61 -20.52 -4.43 -28.01
C ILE A 61 -20.48 -4.64 -26.50
N GLY A 62 -20.41 -3.53 -25.75
CA GLY A 62 -20.25 -3.49 -24.30
C GLY A 62 -18.80 -3.25 -23.84
N ASP A 63 -17.81 -3.33 -24.74
CA ASP A 63 -16.42 -2.98 -24.39
C ASP A 63 -16.30 -1.46 -24.17
N ASN A 64 -15.55 -1.06 -23.16
CA ASN A 64 -15.12 0.33 -22.96
C ASN A 64 -13.79 0.52 -23.66
N ILE A 65 -13.72 1.52 -24.53
CA ILE A 65 -12.54 1.86 -25.31
C ILE A 65 -12.10 3.29 -25.05
N ARG A 66 -10.80 3.54 -25.20
CA ARG A 66 -10.18 4.86 -25.18
C ARG A 66 -9.50 5.12 -26.52
N VAL A 67 -9.77 6.27 -27.13
CA VAL A 67 -9.08 6.71 -28.34
C VAL A 67 -8.20 7.90 -28.01
N GLN A 68 -6.88 7.75 -28.21
CA GLN A 68 -5.90 8.80 -27.92
C GLN A 68 -5.11 9.20 -29.16
N SER A 69 -4.57 10.41 -29.15
CA SER A 69 -3.63 10.90 -30.17
C SER A 69 -2.40 9.99 -30.25
N ALA A 70 -1.82 9.86 -31.45
CA ALA A 70 -0.55 9.17 -31.62
C ALA A 70 0.62 9.89 -30.92
N ALA A 71 0.49 11.18 -30.63
CA ALA A 71 1.45 11.97 -29.87
C ALA A 71 1.35 11.77 -28.35
N GLY A 72 0.36 11.00 -27.87
CA GLY A 72 0.19 10.69 -26.45
C GLY A 72 -0.63 11.70 -25.66
N ASP A 73 -1.34 12.61 -26.33
CA ASP A 73 -2.31 13.50 -25.70
C ASP A 73 -3.46 12.73 -25.04
N GLU A 74 -4.17 13.40 -24.13
CA GLU A 74 -5.28 12.82 -23.38
C GLU A 74 -6.36 12.23 -24.33
N GLY A 75 -6.63 10.94 -24.20
CA GLY A 75 -7.62 10.23 -25.02
C GLY A 75 -9.02 10.21 -24.44
N GLU A 76 -10.03 10.18 -25.30
CA GLU A 76 -11.46 10.12 -24.96
C GLU A 76 -11.93 8.67 -24.75
N ALA A 77 -12.67 8.44 -23.66
CA ALA A 77 -13.28 7.14 -23.37
C ALA A 77 -14.74 7.08 -23.84
N LEU A 78 -15.13 5.94 -24.44
CA LEU A 78 -16.52 5.63 -24.80
C LEU A 78 -16.81 4.12 -24.69
N THR A 79 -18.08 3.80 -24.51
CA THR A 79 -18.58 2.41 -24.55
C THR A 79 -19.01 2.08 -25.98
N VAL A 80 -18.58 0.92 -26.50
CA VAL A 80 -19.01 0.42 -27.80
C VAL A 80 -20.45 -0.07 -27.68
N LEU A 81 -21.42 0.79 -28.00
CA LEU A 81 -22.84 0.44 -27.99
C LEU A 81 -23.27 -0.23 -29.29
N GLU A 82 -22.64 0.16 -30.39
CA GLU A 82 -22.90 -0.33 -31.74
C GLU A 82 -21.58 -0.57 -32.46
N LEU A 83 -21.56 -1.60 -33.30
CA LEU A 83 -20.36 -2.00 -34.03
C LEU A 83 -20.78 -2.50 -35.42
N TYR A 84 -20.13 -1.98 -36.46
CA TYR A 84 -20.40 -2.36 -37.85
C TYR A 84 -19.12 -2.85 -38.52
N VAL A 85 -19.21 -3.90 -39.34
CA VAL A 85 -18.13 -4.32 -40.24
C VAL A 85 -18.69 -4.22 -41.67
N GLY A 86 -18.11 -3.30 -42.46
CA GLY A 86 -18.76 -2.81 -43.67
C GLY A 86 -20.11 -2.15 -43.32
N ASN A 87 -21.18 -2.55 -44.02
CA ASN A 87 -22.55 -2.04 -43.79
C ASN A 87 -23.42 -2.94 -42.89
N ARG A 88 -22.84 -3.95 -42.23
CA ARG A 88 -23.61 -4.89 -41.39
C ARG A 88 -23.37 -4.65 -39.89
N PRO A 89 -24.42 -4.53 -39.07
CA PRO A 89 -24.26 -4.48 -37.62
C PRO A 89 -23.79 -5.85 -37.11
N VAL A 90 -22.78 -5.85 -36.25
CA VAL A 90 -22.17 -7.05 -35.67
C VAL A 90 -22.04 -6.91 -34.16
N LYS A 91 -22.13 -8.03 -33.43
CA LYS A 91 -21.90 -8.03 -31.98
C LYS A 91 -20.42 -8.04 -31.59
N LYS A 92 -19.56 -8.49 -32.52
CA LYS A 92 -18.12 -8.73 -32.32
C LYS A 92 -17.37 -8.43 -33.62
N ALA A 93 -16.20 -7.82 -33.51
CA ALA A 93 -15.24 -7.67 -34.60
C ALA A 93 -13.90 -8.31 -34.21
N PHE A 94 -13.17 -8.79 -35.21
CA PHE A 94 -11.96 -9.59 -35.07
C PHE A 94 -10.72 -8.85 -35.63
N PRO A 95 -9.50 -9.27 -35.24
CA PRO A 95 -8.26 -8.72 -35.80
C PRO A 95 -8.24 -8.72 -37.34
N GLY A 96 -7.72 -7.66 -37.93
CA GLY A 96 -7.65 -7.43 -39.38
C GLY A 96 -8.93 -6.85 -40.00
N GLN A 97 -10.01 -6.68 -39.23
CA GLN A 97 -11.25 -6.10 -39.73
C GLN A 97 -11.26 -4.57 -39.57
N LEU A 98 -11.81 -3.90 -40.58
CA LEU A 98 -12.18 -2.48 -40.49
C LEU A 98 -13.59 -2.38 -39.89
N CYS A 99 -13.69 -1.85 -38.68
CA CYS A 99 -14.96 -1.65 -38.01
C CYS A 99 -15.33 -0.17 -37.93
N ARG A 100 -16.62 0.13 -38.09
CA ARG A 100 -17.19 1.46 -37.84
C ARG A 100 -17.88 1.48 -36.48
N ILE A 101 -17.48 2.42 -35.64
CA ILE A 101 -17.95 2.60 -34.26
C ILE A 101 -18.58 3.98 -34.15
N PRO A 102 -19.90 4.08 -33.90
CA PRO A 102 -20.57 5.34 -33.62
C PRO A 102 -20.11 5.96 -32.31
N PHE A 103 -20.08 7.28 -32.25
CA PHE A 103 -19.81 8.05 -31.03
C PHE A 103 -20.75 9.26 -30.94
N ARG A 104 -20.91 9.80 -29.73
CA ARG A 104 -21.69 11.02 -29.48
C ARG A 104 -20.85 11.98 -28.65
N ASP A 105 -20.71 13.21 -29.12
CA ASP A 105 -20.05 14.31 -28.40
C ASP A 105 -18.63 13.98 -27.89
N LYS A 106 -17.86 13.24 -28.70
CA LYS A 106 -16.48 12.84 -28.41
C LYS A 106 -15.54 13.36 -29.48
N ASN A 107 -14.37 13.85 -29.06
CA ASN A 107 -13.34 14.25 -29.99
C ASN A 107 -12.46 13.03 -30.34
N ILE A 108 -12.53 12.58 -31.59
CA ILE A 108 -11.77 11.43 -32.07
C ILE A 108 -10.65 11.91 -32.99
N PHE A 109 -9.41 11.62 -32.62
CA PHE A 109 -8.24 12.00 -33.41
C PHE A 109 -8.08 11.11 -34.64
N ALA A 110 -7.85 11.72 -35.81
CA ALA A 110 -7.39 11.00 -36.99
C ALA A 110 -6.02 10.37 -36.72
N ASN A 111 -5.80 9.13 -37.18
CA ASN A 111 -4.63 8.30 -36.81
C ASN A 111 -4.51 7.99 -35.31
N GLY A 112 -5.58 8.19 -34.54
CA GLY A 112 -5.64 7.86 -33.13
C GLY A 112 -5.41 6.37 -32.85
N ILE A 113 -4.94 6.08 -31.64
CA ILE A 113 -4.66 4.75 -31.15
C ILE A 113 -5.84 4.30 -30.28
N LEU A 114 -6.40 3.13 -30.59
CA LEU A 114 -7.54 2.54 -29.90
C LEU A 114 -7.06 1.56 -28.83
N TYR A 115 -7.42 1.81 -27.58
CA TYR A 115 -7.18 0.93 -26.44
C TYR A 115 -8.51 0.43 -25.87
N ARG A 116 -8.63 -0.87 -25.58
CA ARG A 116 -9.71 -1.39 -24.75
C ARG A 116 -9.32 -1.23 -23.29
N ILE A 117 -10.20 -0.60 -22.51
CA ILE A 117 -9.98 -0.22 -21.10
C ILE A 117 -10.91 -0.96 -20.14
N GLY A 118 -11.91 -1.70 -20.64
CA GLY A 118 -12.78 -2.53 -19.81
C GLY A 118 -13.89 -3.21 -20.60
N GLU A 119 -14.74 -3.94 -19.90
CA GLU A 119 -15.95 -4.59 -20.44
C GLU A 119 -17.12 -4.31 -19.49
N THR A 120 -18.31 -4.06 -20.04
CA THR A 120 -19.54 -3.95 -19.27
C THR A 120 -20.07 -5.37 -18.99
N HIS A 121 -19.48 -6.09 -18.03
CA HIS A 121 -20.02 -7.37 -17.52
C HIS A 121 -20.72 -7.18 -16.18
N ASP A 122 -21.66 -8.09 -15.89
CA ASP A 122 -22.54 -8.15 -14.70
C ASP A 122 -21.84 -7.58 -13.46
N THR A 123 -22.46 -6.54 -12.92
CA THR A 123 -21.77 -5.56 -12.11
C THR A 123 -21.12 -6.20 -10.89
N MET A 124 -19.87 -5.81 -10.63
CA MET A 124 -19.19 -6.10 -9.36
C MET A 124 -20.12 -5.78 -8.18
N GLU A 125 -20.99 -4.78 -8.33
CA GLU A 125 -22.06 -4.41 -7.38
C GLU A 125 -22.97 -5.57 -6.98
N LYS A 126 -23.44 -6.45 -7.90
CA LYS A 126 -24.25 -7.61 -7.49
C LYS A 126 -23.44 -8.60 -6.66
N ARG A 127 -22.16 -8.79 -7.00
CA ARG A 127 -21.26 -9.66 -6.24
C ARG A 127 -20.90 -9.04 -4.89
N CYS A 128 -20.69 -7.73 -4.84
CA CYS A 128 -20.46 -6.94 -3.62
C CYS A 128 -21.70 -6.91 -2.72
N ALA A 129 -22.89 -6.75 -3.29
CA ALA A 129 -24.17 -6.79 -2.57
C ALA A 129 -24.50 -8.21 -2.06
N ALA A 130 -24.02 -9.24 -2.76
CA ALA A 130 -24.09 -10.63 -2.32
C ALA A 130 -22.94 -11.03 -1.37
N LEU A 131 -21.99 -10.13 -1.07
CA LEU A 131 -21.04 -10.37 0.01
C LEU A 131 -21.85 -10.44 1.31
N PRO A 132 -21.68 -11.49 2.12
CA PRO A 132 -22.40 -11.59 3.38
C PRO A 132 -22.08 -10.35 4.22
N LEU A 133 -23.11 -9.57 4.57
CA LEU A 133 -23.01 -8.57 5.63
C LEU A 133 -22.43 -9.28 6.85
N GLN A 134 -21.30 -8.80 7.36
CA GLN A 134 -20.57 -9.51 8.42
C GLN A 134 -21.49 -9.67 9.64
N GLY A 135 -21.88 -10.91 9.93
CA GLY A 135 -22.51 -11.28 11.19
C GLY A 135 -21.56 -11.03 12.36
N THR A 136 -22.04 -11.23 13.59
CA THR A 136 -21.17 -11.10 14.77
C THR A 136 -20.00 -12.07 14.67
N VAL A 137 -18.76 -11.59 14.73
CA VAL A 137 -17.57 -12.45 14.65
C VAL A 137 -17.52 -13.36 15.88
N LEU A 138 -17.51 -14.68 15.65
CA LEU A 138 -17.44 -15.70 16.69
C LEU A 138 -16.13 -16.49 16.57
N ASP A 139 -15.31 -16.42 17.61
CA ASP A 139 -14.14 -17.29 17.78
C ASP A 139 -14.57 -18.60 18.46
N PHE A 140 -14.05 -19.73 18.01
CA PHE A 140 -14.40 -21.04 18.58
C PHE A 140 -13.32 -22.10 18.34
N GLY A 141 -13.24 -23.05 19.27
CA GLY A 141 -12.37 -24.21 19.20
C GLY A 141 -13.10 -25.47 18.75
N LEU A 142 -12.45 -26.28 17.92
CA LEU A 142 -12.91 -27.57 17.42
C LEU A 142 -11.89 -28.64 17.79
N HIS A 143 -12.30 -29.63 18.56
CA HIS A 143 -11.43 -30.75 18.94
C HIS A 143 -12.08 -32.07 18.53
N LEU A 144 -11.47 -32.75 17.56
CA LEU A 144 -11.96 -34.01 17.03
C LEU A 144 -11.15 -35.18 17.61
N SER A 145 -11.86 -36.14 18.17
CA SER A 145 -11.33 -37.43 18.65
C SER A 145 -11.98 -38.60 17.91
N ALA A 146 -11.60 -39.83 18.25
CA ALA A 146 -12.15 -41.05 17.64
C ALA A 146 -13.69 -41.16 17.70
N SER A 147 -14.33 -40.61 18.73
CA SER A 147 -15.77 -40.81 18.97
C SER A 147 -16.59 -39.54 19.13
N LYS A 148 -15.95 -38.36 19.18
CA LYS A 148 -16.64 -37.09 19.41
C LYS A 148 -15.92 -35.90 18.79
N LEU A 149 -16.70 -34.89 18.41
CA LEU A 149 -16.26 -33.53 18.16
C LEU A 149 -16.70 -32.67 19.34
N THR A 150 -15.73 -32.09 20.04
CA THR A 150 -15.97 -31.08 21.06
C THR A 150 -15.85 -29.70 20.43
N VAL A 151 -16.89 -28.88 20.59
CA VAL A 151 -16.92 -27.49 20.13
C VAL A 151 -17.00 -26.60 21.35
N SER A 152 -16.09 -25.63 21.44
CA SER A 152 -16.06 -24.62 22.50
C SER A 152 -16.20 -23.24 21.89
N ALA A 153 -17.12 -22.44 22.41
CA ALA A 153 -17.31 -21.06 21.98
C ALA A 153 -17.77 -20.27 23.19
N GLU A 154 -17.20 -19.08 23.39
CA GLU A 154 -17.46 -18.29 24.59
C GLU A 154 -17.19 -19.10 25.87
N SER A 155 -18.13 -19.14 26.82
CA SER A 155 -18.07 -19.98 28.01
C SER A 155 -18.85 -21.30 27.86
N ALA A 156 -19.34 -21.61 26.64
CA ALA A 156 -20.16 -22.76 26.37
C ALA A 156 -19.36 -23.85 25.65
N THR A 157 -19.71 -25.11 25.89
CA THR A 157 -19.07 -26.25 25.23
C THR A 157 -20.10 -27.33 24.96
N VAL A 158 -20.01 -27.95 23.78
CA VAL A 158 -20.81 -29.12 23.41
C VAL A 158 -19.90 -30.23 22.91
N SER A 159 -20.26 -31.47 23.23
CA SER A 159 -19.62 -32.65 22.65
C SER A 159 -20.65 -33.42 21.84
N LEU A 160 -20.40 -33.53 20.54
CA LEU A 160 -21.26 -34.23 19.60
C LEU A 160 -20.63 -35.58 19.24
N PRO A 161 -21.39 -36.69 19.25
CA PRO A 161 -20.86 -37.99 18.85
C PRO A 161 -20.49 -37.98 17.36
N VAL A 162 -19.34 -38.56 17.03
CA VAL A 162 -18.84 -38.71 15.66
C VAL A 162 -18.46 -40.16 15.43
N ARG A 163 -18.84 -40.69 14.25
CA ARG A 163 -18.36 -42.00 13.79
C ARG A 163 -17.16 -41.78 12.89
N THR A 164 -15.98 -42.13 13.39
CA THR A 164 -14.73 -42.11 12.64
C THR A 164 -14.29 -43.54 12.29
N GLU A 165 -13.58 -43.69 11.19
CA GLU A 165 -12.89 -44.93 10.80
C GLU A 165 -11.38 -44.64 10.74
N PRO A 166 -10.48 -45.60 10.97
CA PRO A 166 -9.05 -45.39 10.74
C PRO A 166 -8.76 -45.03 9.28
N ALA A 167 -8.02 -43.95 9.04
CA ALA A 167 -7.68 -43.53 7.69
C ALA A 167 -6.61 -44.44 7.06
N SER A 168 -6.87 -44.99 5.87
CA SER A 168 -5.92 -45.85 5.15
C SER A 168 -5.00 -45.10 4.18
N ASN A 169 -5.46 -44.00 3.57
CA ASN A 169 -4.69 -43.22 2.57
C ASN A 169 -4.59 -41.72 2.90
N ARG A 170 -5.72 -41.07 3.16
CA ARG A 170 -5.78 -39.62 3.44
C ARG A 170 -6.51 -39.38 4.77
N PRO A 171 -5.78 -39.07 5.85
CA PRO A 171 -6.41 -38.70 7.12
C PRO A 171 -7.09 -37.34 7.02
N PHE A 172 -8.19 -37.19 7.75
CA PHE A 172 -8.91 -35.94 7.93
C PHE A 172 -8.08 -34.99 8.80
N THR A 173 -7.84 -33.79 8.31
CA THR A 173 -6.91 -32.83 8.92
C THR A 173 -7.61 -31.76 9.75
N ALA A 174 -6.87 -31.08 10.63
CA ALA A 174 -7.37 -29.92 11.36
C ALA A 174 -7.79 -28.77 10.43
N GLU A 175 -7.09 -28.58 9.31
CA GLU A 175 -7.45 -27.57 8.31
C GLU A 175 -8.77 -27.92 7.61
N GLU A 176 -8.98 -29.17 7.21
CA GLU A 176 -10.26 -29.63 6.65
C GLU A 176 -11.43 -29.49 7.65
N LEU A 177 -11.15 -29.67 8.95
CA LEU A 177 -12.13 -29.43 10.02
C LEU A 177 -12.48 -27.95 10.14
N ALA A 178 -11.49 -27.06 10.12
CA ALA A 178 -11.71 -25.61 10.16
C ALA A 178 -12.46 -25.12 8.90
N ASP A 179 -12.10 -25.65 7.73
CA ASP A 179 -12.70 -25.34 6.43
C ASP A 179 -14.19 -25.65 6.38
N LEU A 180 -14.64 -26.70 7.08
CA LEU A 180 -16.05 -27.03 7.22
C LEU A 180 -16.86 -25.87 7.79
N PHE A 181 -16.24 -25.01 8.62
CA PHE A 181 -16.90 -23.92 9.35
C PHE A 181 -16.47 -22.52 8.88
N ARG A 182 -15.76 -22.38 7.75
CA ARG A 182 -15.47 -21.08 7.11
C ARG A 182 -16.70 -20.30 6.65
N VAL A 183 -17.87 -20.93 6.66
CA VAL A 183 -19.16 -20.29 6.45
C VAL A 183 -20.15 -20.88 7.43
N LEU A 184 -20.84 -20.00 8.17
CA LEU A 184 -21.82 -20.34 9.20
C LEU A 184 -23.26 -19.96 8.75
N PRO A 185 -23.79 -20.60 7.70
CA PRO A 185 -25.09 -20.21 7.13
C PRO A 185 -26.22 -20.46 8.13
N GLY A 186 -27.23 -19.58 8.11
CA GLY A 186 -28.39 -19.68 9.01
C GLY A 186 -28.08 -19.34 10.47
N THR A 187 -26.90 -18.81 10.77
CA THR A 187 -26.53 -18.30 12.08
C THR A 187 -26.37 -16.78 12.02
N PRO A 188 -26.49 -16.05 13.16
CA PRO A 188 -26.20 -14.62 13.21
C PRO A 188 -24.69 -14.31 13.22
N PHE A 189 -23.83 -15.33 13.04
CA PHE A 189 -22.39 -15.24 13.23
C PHE A 189 -21.60 -15.25 11.93
N ALA A 190 -20.50 -14.51 11.91
CA ALA A 190 -19.41 -14.70 10.97
C ALA A 190 -18.28 -15.49 11.66
N PRO A 191 -17.56 -16.37 10.96
CA PRO A 191 -16.44 -17.08 11.56
C PRO A 191 -15.29 -16.12 11.87
N GLY A 192 -14.81 -16.14 13.11
CA GLY A 192 -13.58 -15.48 13.55
C GLY A 192 -12.39 -16.44 13.51
N LYS A 193 -11.62 -16.46 14.61
CA LYS A 193 -10.54 -17.41 14.81
C LYS A 193 -11.12 -18.81 15.07
N ILE A 194 -10.75 -19.78 14.23
CA ILE A 194 -11.11 -21.19 14.38
C ILE A 194 -9.86 -21.96 14.81
N GLU A 195 -9.86 -22.47 16.04
CA GLU A 195 -8.78 -23.31 16.55
C GLU A 195 -9.19 -24.78 16.39
N ALA A 196 -8.65 -25.46 15.38
CA ALA A 196 -8.97 -26.86 15.10
C ALA A 196 -7.84 -27.80 15.49
N ALA A 197 -8.18 -28.92 16.10
CA ALA A 197 -7.27 -30.01 16.45
C ALA A 197 -7.92 -31.37 16.20
N VAL A 198 -7.11 -32.35 15.79
CA VAL A 198 -7.54 -33.73 15.50
C VAL A 198 -6.58 -34.71 16.18
N ASP A 199 -7.09 -35.50 17.11
CA ASP A 199 -6.31 -36.45 17.90
C ASP A 199 -6.22 -37.81 17.18
N GLY A 200 -5.56 -37.86 16.04
CA GLY A 200 -5.30 -39.11 15.32
C GLY A 200 -5.52 -39.00 13.81
N SER A 201 -5.59 -40.17 13.16
CA SER A 201 -5.73 -40.29 11.70
C SER A 201 -7.05 -40.96 11.34
N TYR A 202 -8.05 -40.13 11.08
CA TYR A 202 -9.43 -40.59 10.90
C TYR A 202 -9.94 -40.33 9.48
N PHE A 203 -10.80 -41.21 8.99
CA PHE A 203 -11.67 -40.99 7.86
C PHE A 203 -13.08 -40.70 8.38
N ILE A 204 -13.70 -39.63 7.85
CA ILE A 204 -15.09 -39.27 8.16
C ILE A 204 -15.88 -39.18 6.87
N ARG A 205 -16.99 -39.91 6.81
CA ARG A 205 -17.88 -39.84 5.66
C ARG A 205 -18.54 -38.47 5.52
N ARG A 206 -18.75 -38.06 4.27
CA ARG A 206 -19.27 -36.72 3.92
C ARG A 206 -20.68 -36.44 4.44
N ASP A 207 -21.54 -37.45 4.52
CA ASP A 207 -22.88 -37.36 5.10
C ASP A 207 -22.83 -37.07 6.61
N HIS A 208 -21.94 -37.73 7.34
CA HIS A 208 -21.72 -37.45 8.76
C HIS A 208 -21.17 -36.03 8.99
N LEU A 209 -20.23 -35.56 8.15
CA LEU A 209 -19.73 -34.17 8.24
C LEU A 209 -20.83 -33.13 8.06
N LYS A 210 -21.77 -33.36 7.13
CA LYS A 210 -22.93 -32.46 6.93
C LYS A 210 -23.86 -32.44 8.14
N ALA A 211 -24.17 -33.61 8.70
CA ALA A 211 -25.00 -33.72 9.89
C ALA A 211 -24.33 -33.05 11.10
N LEU A 212 -23.02 -33.27 11.27
CA LEU A 212 -22.22 -32.67 12.33
C LEU A 212 -22.17 -31.15 12.21
N LYS A 213 -21.88 -30.63 11.00
CA LYS A 213 -21.91 -29.19 10.72
C LYS A 213 -23.26 -28.60 11.11
N ARG A 214 -24.37 -29.22 10.67
CA ARG A 214 -25.72 -28.75 10.99
C ARG A 214 -25.97 -28.71 12.50
N ALA A 215 -25.60 -29.76 13.23
CA ALA A 215 -25.78 -29.82 14.68
C ALA A 215 -24.98 -28.73 15.41
N VAL A 216 -23.75 -28.44 14.97
CA VAL A 216 -22.94 -27.35 15.52
C VAL A 216 -23.55 -25.98 15.23
N LEU A 217 -24.05 -25.75 14.00
CA LEU A 217 -24.72 -24.49 13.66
C LEU A 217 -26.00 -24.28 14.47
N GLU A 218 -26.81 -25.32 14.64
CA GLU A 218 -28.01 -25.28 15.49
C GLU A 218 -27.65 -25.00 16.96
N TRP A 219 -26.55 -25.59 17.44
CA TRP A 219 -26.02 -25.29 18.78
C TRP A 219 -25.57 -23.84 18.92
N PHE A 220 -24.85 -23.27 17.94
CA PHE A 220 -24.47 -21.86 17.97
C PHE A 220 -25.69 -20.94 18.09
N VAL A 221 -26.75 -21.17 17.31
CA VAL A 221 -27.97 -20.34 17.36
C VAL A 221 -28.67 -20.48 18.71
N ARG A 222 -28.67 -21.67 19.30
CA ARG A 222 -29.40 -21.94 20.55
C ARG A 222 -28.66 -21.46 21.80
N GLU A 223 -27.37 -21.72 21.89
CA GLU A 223 -26.61 -21.56 23.14
C GLU A 223 -25.73 -20.31 23.17
N ILE A 224 -25.43 -19.69 22.02
CA ILE A 224 -24.55 -18.53 21.96
C ILE A 224 -25.39 -17.26 21.72
N PRO A 225 -25.55 -16.37 22.71
CA PRO A 225 -26.27 -15.12 22.51
C PRO A 225 -25.41 -14.16 21.68
N ALA A 226 -25.85 -13.83 20.47
CA ALA A 226 -25.12 -12.92 19.58
C ALA A 226 -24.86 -11.54 20.20
N GLN A 227 -25.75 -11.08 21.10
CA GLN A 227 -25.59 -9.80 21.80
C GLN A 227 -24.42 -9.82 22.81
N SER A 228 -24.19 -10.94 23.50
CA SER A 228 -23.07 -11.09 24.43
C SER A 228 -21.72 -11.06 23.71
N VAL A 229 -21.64 -11.74 22.56
CA VAL A 229 -20.43 -11.73 21.72
C VAL A 229 -20.16 -10.30 21.21
N ARG A 230 -21.19 -9.57 20.73
CA ARG A 230 -21.06 -8.16 20.34
C ARG A 230 -20.60 -7.27 21.50
N ALA A 231 -21.16 -7.45 22.69
CA ALA A 231 -20.80 -6.66 23.87
C ALA A 231 -19.31 -6.86 24.24
N ARG A 232 -18.80 -8.08 24.13
CA ARG A 232 -17.37 -8.35 24.37
C ARG A 232 -16.47 -7.73 23.30
N SER A 233 -16.83 -7.84 22.02
CA SER A 233 -16.07 -7.19 20.94
C SER A 233 -16.04 -5.67 21.11
N ARG A 234 -17.16 -5.09 21.52
CA ARG A 234 -17.25 -3.67 21.90
C ARG A 234 -16.33 -3.35 23.09
N ALA A 235 -16.36 -4.15 24.16
CA ALA A 235 -15.50 -3.94 25.32
C ALA A 235 -14.00 -4.02 24.97
N LYS A 236 -13.60 -4.93 24.06
CA LYS A 236 -12.23 -5.00 23.52
C LYS A 236 -11.87 -3.73 22.73
N ALA A 237 -12.76 -3.26 21.87
CA ALA A 237 -12.55 -2.03 21.11
C ALA A 237 -12.44 -0.81 22.06
N GLU A 238 -13.30 -0.70 23.05
CA GLU A 238 -13.24 0.36 24.07
C GLU A 238 -11.96 0.26 24.92
N ALA A 239 -11.48 -0.95 25.22
CA ALA A 239 -10.20 -1.14 25.91
C ALA A 239 -9.01 -0.69 25.04
N LEU A 240 -9.04 -0.97 23.74
CA LEU A 240 -8.04 -0.49 22.78
C LEU A 240 -8.04 1.04 22.71
N ILE A 241 -9.21 1.67 22.60
CA ILE A 241 -9.34 3.14 22.59
C ILE A 241 -8.76 3.73 23.88
N ARG A 242 -9.14 3.20 25.05
CA ARG A 242 -8.58 3.67 26.33
C ARG A 242 -7.07 3.48 26.44
N ALA A 243 -6.54 2.36 25.94
CA ALA A 243 -5.10 2.11 25.93
C ALA A 243 -4.39 3.14 25.03
N HIS A 244 -4.93 3.40 23.85
CA HIS A 244 -4.43 4.42 22.92
C HIS A 244 -4.49 5.83 23.52
N ASP A 245 -5.62 6.19 24.15
CA ASP A 245 -5.81 7.48 24.81
C ASP A 245 -4.89 7.71 26.02
N ALA A 246 -4.35 6.64 26.60
CA ALA A 246 -3.41 6.73 27.71
C ALA A 246 -1.96 6.97 27.26
N ILE A 247 -1.66 6.81 25.98
CA ILE A 247 -0.32 7.04 25.44
C ILE A 247 -0.10 8.54 25.30
N SER A 248 0.98 9.02 25.89
CA SER A 248 1.47 10.37 25.65
C SER A 248 2.95 10.49 25.96
N SER A 249 3.69 11.16 25.08
CA SER A 249 5.09 11.52 25.25
C SER A 249 5.38 12.94 24.76
N VAL A 250 4.36 13.80 24.78
CA VAL A 250 4.48 15.20 24.33
C VAL A 250 5.66 15.84 25.07
N PRO A 251 6.68 16.31 24.35
CA PRO A 251 7.90 16.80 25.00
C PRO A 251 7.62 18.12 25.74
N GLU A 252 8.23 18.28 26.92
CA GLU A 252 8.15 19.53 27.70
C GLU A 252 8.80 20.71 26.99
N ARG A 253 9.78 20.45 26.12
CA ARG A 253 10.50 21.46 25.34
C ARG A 253 10.56 21.10 23.87
N VAL A 254 10.38 22.09 23.01
CA VAL A 254 10.64 21.99 21.57
C VAL A 254 12.14 21.77 21.35
N HIS A 255 12.48 20.74 20.57
CA HIS A 255 13.84 20.44 20.12
C HIS A 255 13.95 20.74 18.63
N THR A 256 14.96 21.51 18.22
CA THR A 256 15.18 21.86 16.81
C THR A 256 16.37 21.11 16.23
N THR A 257 16.21 20.52 15.05
CA THR A 257 17.29 19.82 14.36
C THR A 257 17.40 20.28 12.91
N ALA A 258 18.62 20.61 12.48
CA ALA A 258 18.92 20.94 11.09
C ALA A 258 19.44 19.71 10.33
N PHE A 259 18.85 19.40 9.18
CA PHE A 259 19.38 18.39 8.27
C PHE A 259 20.31 19.05 7.24
N VAL A 260 21.52 18.53 7.09
CA VAL A 260 22.56 19.12 6.24
C VAL A 260 23.31 18.08 5.41
N LEU A 261 23.91 18.55 4.31
CA LEU A 261 24.87 17.75 3.55
C LEU A 261 26.20 17.63 4.30
N PRO A 262 27.04 16.62 3.99
CA PRO A 262 28.34 16.45 4.62
C PRO A 262 29.22 17.71 4.57
N GLY A 263 29.68 18.15 5.74
CA GLY A 263 30.56 19.32 5.91
C GLY A 263 29.86 20.67 5.82
N ALA A 264 28.55 20.72 5.56
CA ALA A 264 27.79 21.96 5.57
C ALA A 264 27.49 22.40 7.01
N SER A 265 27.34 23.70 7.23
CA SER A 265 26.87 24.26 8.50
C SER A 265 25.58 25.02 8.25
N PRO A 266 24.51 24.75 9.02
CA PRO A 266 23.25 25.45 8.81
C PRO A 266 23.35 26.90 9.30
N GLU A 267 22.58 27.79 8.68
CA GLU A 267 22.40 29.14 9.19
C GLU A 267 21.33 29.14 10.29
N GLY A 268 21.68 29.62 11.49
CA GLY A 268 20.77 29.69 12.63
C GLY A 268 21.23 28.85 13.83
N ASN A 269 20.45 28.93 14.92
CA ASN A 269 20.73 28.21 16.15
C ASN A 269 19.81 26.99 16.27
N PHE A 270 20.40 25.79 16.21
CA PHE A 270 19.69 24.52 16.33
C PHE A 270 20.24 23.74 17.51
N ASP A 271 19.38 23.01 18.19
CA ASP A 271 19.79 22.16 19.31
C ASP A 271 20.64 20.96 18.85
N ALA A 272 20.43 20.51 17.62
CA ALA A 272 21.21 19.46 16.98
C ALA A 272 21.37 19.71 15.48
N VAL A 273 22.44 19.13 14.92
CA VAL A 273 22.69 19.07 13.47
C VAL A 273 22.79 17.61 13.08
N ALA A 274 21.98 17.20 12.12
CA ALA A 274 22.00 15.87 11.54
C ALA A 274 22.57 15.92 10.11
N GLU A 275 23.65 15.19 9.90
CA GLU A 275 24.42 15.17 8.65
C GLU A 275 24.27 13.82 7.96
N GLU A 276 24.15 13.81 6.63
CA GLU A 276 24.14 12.54 5.88
C GLU A 276 25.44 11.74 6.10
N LEU A 277 25.28 10.41 6.20
CA LEU A 277 26.41 9.51 6.38
C LEU A 277 27.48 9.74 5.31
N SER A 278 28.69 10.06 5.77
CA SER A 278 29.83 10.39 4.91
C SER A 278 31.05 9.55 5.30
N ALA A 279 32.13 9.67 4.52
CA ALA A 279 33.38 8.98 4.81
C ALA A 279 34.06 9.47 6.11
N SER A 280 33.79 10.72 6.50
CA SER A 280 34.40 11.41 7.64
C SER A 280 33.31 12.11 8.47
N PRO A 281 32.48 11.37 9.21
CA PRO A 281 31.39 11.95 9.98
C PRO A 281 31.90 12.75 11.18
N ASP A 282 31.25 13.87 11.48
CA ASP A 282 31.50 14.66 12.69
C ASP A 282 30.89 13.98 13.92
N PRO A 283 31.69 13.60 14.95
CA PRO A 283 31.20 12.89 16.12
C PRO A 283 30.25 13.72 17.00
N SER A 284 30.22 15.04 16.85
CA SER A 284 29.30 15.93 17.57
C SER A 284 27.90 15.98 16.94
N ARG A 285 27.75 15.49 15.71
CA ARG A 285 26.51 15.54 14.93
C ARG A 285 25.76 14.22 14.97
N GLU A 286 24.47 14.29 14.66
CA GLU A 286 23.68 13.10 14.37
C GLU A 286 23.98 12.65 12.94
N CYS A 287 23.89 11.34 12.67
CA CYS A 287 24.18 10.79 11.36
C CYS A 287 22.92 10.25 10.68
N ILE A 288 22.51 10.85 9.57
CA ILE A 288 21.38 10.40 8.74
C ILE A 288 21.84 9.27 7.84
N LEU A 289 21.22 8.10 8.00
CA LEU A 289 21.52 6.95 7.16
C LEU A 289 20.95 7.12 5.75
N PRO A 290 21.52 6.43 4.73
CA PRO A 290 21.13 6.64 3.35
C PRO A 290 19.63 6.46 3.10
N PHE A 291 19.07 7.27 2.19
CA PHE A 291 17.67 7.18 1.79
C PHE A 291 17.29 5.79 1.26
N PHE A 292 18.22 5.12 0.57
CA PHE A 292 18.08 3.79 0.02
C PHE A 292 19.44 3.09 -0.02
N THR A 293 19.46 1.79 0.22
CA THR A 293 20.66 0.95 0.09
C THR A 293 20.27 -0.36 -0.57
N PRO A 294 20.83 -0.68 -1.76
CA PRO A 294 20.66 -1.99 -2.37
C PRO A 294 21.20 -3.10 -1.47
N GLU A 295 20.63 -4.30 -1.54
CA GLU A 295 21.07 -5.45 -0.75
C GLU A 295 22.56 -5.78 -0.97
N THR A 296 23.06 -5.55 -2.19
CA THR A 296 24.48 -5.75 -2.55
C THR A 296 25.42 -4.77 -1.87
N GLU A 297 24.93 -3.63 -1.38
CA GLU A 297 25.72 -2.58 -0.72
C GLU A 297 25.57 -2.60 0.80
N LEU A 298 24.73 -3.48 1.36
CA LEU A 298 24.56 -3.61 2.81
C LEU A 298 25.88 -3.85 3.57
N PRO A 299 26.83 -4.70 3.09
CA PRO A 299 28.11 -4.86 3.78
C PRO A 299 28.89 -3.55 3.89
N VAL A 300 28.89 -2.74 2.82
CA VAL A 300 29.57 -1.44 2.79
C VAL A 300 28.92 -0.46 3.75
N LEU A 301 27.59 -0.41 3.79
CA LEU A 301 26.86 0.43 4.74
C LEU A 301 27.19 0.05 6.19
N MET A 302 27.26 -1.25 6.50
CA MET A 302 27.62 -1.72 7.84
C MET A 302 29.02 -1.27 8.25
N GLU A 303 30.01 -1.35 7.36
CA GLU A 303 31.36 -0.86 7.61
C GLU A 303 31.41 0.66 7.82
N GLN A 304 30.61 1.43 7.06
CA GLN A 304 30.50 2.88 7.23
C GLN A 304 29.89 3.25 8.58
N ILE A 305 28.83 2.56 9.00
CA ILE A 305 28.21 2.75 10.32
C ILE A 305 29.20 2.40 11.43
N GLU A 306 29.91 1.27 11.32
CA GLU A 306 30.92 0.89 12.30
C GLU A 306 32.03 1.94 12.41
N ARG A 307 32.49 2.48 11.28
CA ARG A 307 33.46 3.58 11.26
C ARG A 307 32.92 4.83 11.95
N ALA A 308 31.67 5.21 11.69
CA ALA A 308 31.02 6.36 12.33
C ALA A 308 30.93 6.17 13.86
N VAL A 309 30.53 4.98 14.32
CA VAL A 309 30.49 4.65 15.75
C VAL A 309 31.88 4.74 16.39
N ARG A 310 32.91 4.20 15.73
CA ARG A 310 34.31 4.28 16.20
C ARG A 310 34.83 5.72 16.22
N ALA A 311 34.40 6.55 15.27
CA ALA A 311 34.76 7.98 15.21
C ALA A 311 34.12 8.80 16.35
N GLY A 312 33.08 8.27 17.01
CA GLY A 312 32.44 8.92 18.16
C GLY A 312 30.98 9.29 17.95
N VAL A 313 30.41 9.05 16.75
CA VAL A 313 28.98 9.29 16.50
C VAL A 313 28.14 8.40 17.41
N ARG A 314 27.12 8.99 18.05
CA ARG A 314 26.22 8.27 18.95
C ARG A 314 24.75 8.33 18.56
N VAL A 315 24.33 9.34 17.79
CA VAL A 315 22.93 9.45 17.35
C VAL A 315 22.86 9.14 15.86
N PHE A 316 22.03 8.16 15.50
CA PHE A 316 21.80 7.78 14.11
C PHE A 316 20.32 7.96 13.76
N ARG A 317 20.04 8.55 12.60
CA ARG A 317 18.70 8.69 12.06
C ARG A 317 18.42 7.59 11.04
N ALA A 318 17.55 6.66 11.42
CA ALA A 318 17.11 5.55 10.60
C ALA A 318 16.06 6.00 9.58
N THR A 319 16.36 5.77 8.31
CA THR A 319 15.50 6.03 7.14
C THR A 319 14.80 4.77 6.60
N SER A 320 15.01 3.61 7.23
CA SER A 320 14.46 2.30 6.87
C SER A 320 14.39 1.37 8.09
N LEU A 321 13.47 0.39 8.10
CA LEU A 321 13.38 -0.63 9.15
C LEU A 321 14.65 -1.50 9.25
N SER A 322 15.34 -1.75 8.13
CA SER A 322 16.58 -2.52 8.12
C SER A 322 17.68 -1.88 8.98
N HIS A 323 17.68 -0.56 9.11
CA HIS A 323 18.67 0.17 9.89
C HIS A 323 18.59 -0.16 11.39
N PHE A 324 17.40 -0.42 11.94
CA PHE A 324 17.26 -0.85 13.33
C PHE A 324 17.96 -2.19 13.57
N HIS A 325 17.86 -3.13 12.63
CA HIS A 325 18.55 -4.41 12.73
C HIS A 325 20.08 -4.28 12.68
N ILE A 326 20.60 -3.28 11.97
CA ILE A 326 22.04 -3.00 11.91
C ILE A 326 22.50 -2.28 13.19
N LEU A 327 21.81 -1.20 13.56
CA LEU A 327 22.18 -0.31 14.66
C LEU A 327 22.12 -0.99 16.04
N LYS A 328 21.20 -1.95 16.26
CA LYS A 328 21.12 -2.70 17.53
C LYS A 328 22.39 -3.49 17.88
N ARG A 329 23.31 -3.67 16.93
CA ARG A 329 24.61 -4.33 17.15
C ARG A 329 25.61 -3.44 17.88
N PHE A 330 25.36 -2.13 17.92
CA PHE A 330 26.27 -1.13 18.50
C PHE A 330 25.67 -0.60 19.82
N PRO A 331 26.17 -1.03 20.99
CA PRO A 331 25.66 -0.53 22.26
C PRO A 331 25.98 0.96 22.45
N GLY A 332 25.06 1.69 23.09
CA GLY A 332 25.23 3.10 23.41
C GLY A 332 24.92 4.07 22.26
N VAL A 333 24.43 3.57 21.12
CA VAL A 333 23.86 4.43 20.07
C VAL A 333 22.39 4.73 20.38
N VAL A 334 21.96 5.94 20.04
CA VAL A 334 20.56 6.38 20.08
C VAL A 334 20.03 6.38 18.65
N ILE A 335 18.88 5.75 18.44
CA ILE A 335 18.23 5.68 17.13
C ILE A 335 17.08 6.69 17.12
N ARG A 336 17.11 7.64 16.20
CA ARG A 336 15.97 8.49 15.83
C ARG A 336 15.51 8.09 14.43
N THR A 337 14.35 8.53 13.96
CA THR A 337 13.96 8.28 12.55
C THR A 337 14.10 9.52 11.68
N ALA A 338 14.13 9.31 10.37
CA ALA A 338 14.14 10.35 9.35
C ALA A 338 13.44 9.86 8.06
N PRO A 339 13.06 10.76 7.15
CA PRO A 339 12.52 10.38 5.85
C PRO A 339 13.50 9.47 5.07
N PRO A 340 12.99 8.47 4.33
CA PRO A 340 11.58 8.28 3.97
C PRO A 340 10.83 7.25 4.83
N LEU A 341 11.31 6.90 6.03
CA LEU A 341 10.62 5.92 6.89
C LEU A 341 9.26 6.49 7.34
N PRO A 342 8.12 5.93 6.89
CA PRO A 342 6.83 6.56 7.12
C PRO A 342 6.33 6.27 8.55
N VAL A 343 5.93 7.32 9.27
CA VAL A 343 5.26 7.23 10.57
C VAL A 343 3.98 8.05 10.52
N ALA A 344 2.87 7.37 10.25
CA ALA A 344 1.58 8.01 9.99
C ALA A 344 0.59 7.94 11.17
N ASN A 345 0.88 7.14 12.20
CA ASN A 345 0.00 6.96 13.36
C ASN A 345 0.77 6.41 14.57
N ALA A 346 0.11 6.40 15.73
CA ALA A 346 0.70 5.94 16.99
C ALA A 346 1.17 4.49 16.97
N PHE A 347 0.47 3.58 16.27
CA PHE A 347 0.88 2.18 16.20
C PHE A 347 2.21 1.99 15.45
N ALA A 348 2.44 2.79 14.40
CA ALA A 348 3.75 2.83 13.75
C ALA A 348 4.83 3.36 14.69
N ALA A 349 4.51 4.37 15.51
CA ALA A 349 5.43 4.88 16.52
C ALA A 349 5.72 3.87 17.65
N GLU A 350 4.71 3.12 18.11
CA GLU A 350 4.87 2.01 19.07
C GLU A 350 5.78 0.91 18.55
N GLU A 351 5.58 0.48 17.30
CA GLU A 351 6.44 -0.53 16.69
C GLU A 351 7.88 -0.04 16.64
N LEU A 352 8.12 1.19 16.20
CA LEU A 352 9.47 1.77 16.13
C LEU A 352 10.08 1.97 17.52
N ALA A 353 9.28 2.37 18.52
CA ALA A 353 9.72 2.45 19.91
C ALA A 353 10.13 1.06 20.43
N SER A 354 9.39 0.01 20.11
CA SER A 354 9.73 -1.38 20.48
C SER A 354 11.03 -1.86 19.83
N LEU A 355 11.36 -1.33 18.64
CA LEU A 355 12.63 -1.57 17.94
C LEU A 355 13.79 -0.71 18.48
N GLY A 356 13.52 0.21 19.41
CA GLY A 356 14.51 1.05 20.08
C GLY A 356 14.62 2.49 19.58
N ALA A 357 13.61 3.01 18.86
CA ALA A 357 13.56 4.43 18.49
C ALA A 357 13.39 5.31 19.73
N ALA A 358 14.21 6.36 19.85
CA ALA A 358 14.11 7.39 20.88
C ALA A 358 13.23 8.58 20.44
N SER A 359 13.02 8.77 19.13
CA SER A 359 12.06 9.71 18.56
C SER A 359 11.65 9.23 17.17
N VAL A 360 10.49 9.71 16.70
CA VAL A 360 9.97 9.43 15.37
C VAL A 360 9.74 10.71 14.59
N HIS A 361 10.19 10.74 13.34
CA HIS A 361 9.85 11.75 12.37
C HIS A 361 8.51 11.42 11.71
N ALA A 362 7.54 12.32 11.83
CA ALA A 362 6.20 12.14 11.27
C ALA A 362 6.24 12.09 9.73
N GLN A 363 5.31 11.33 9.14
CA GLN A 363 5.15 11.31 7.70
C GLN A 363 4.73 12.69 7.17
N ILE A 364 5.40 13.16 6.14
CA ILE A 364 5.23 14.53 5.62
C ILE A 364 3.87 14.79 4.97
N GLU A 365 3.19 13.72 4.59
CA GLU A 365 1.87 13.80 3.95
C GLU A 365 0.73 13.97 4.97
N LEU A 366 1.01 13.88 6.28
CA LEU A 366 -0.01 14.09 7.31
C LEU A 366 -0.51 15.54 7.29
N GLY A 367 -1.83 15.68 7.37
CA GLY A 367 -2.46 16.97 7.65
C GLY A 367 -2.25 17.37 9.11
N ARG A 368 -2.54 18.64 9.45
CA ARG A 368 -2.38 19.20 10.80
C ARG A 368 -3.03 18.33 11.88
N THR A 369 -4.31 17.99 11.71
CA THR A 369 -5.08 17.22 12.71
C THR A 369 -4.44 15.85 12.99
N ASP A 370 -4.02 15.15 11.94
CA ASP A 370 -3.43 13.81 12.07
C ASP A 370 -2.03 13.88 12.69
N ALA A 371 -1.23 14.89 12.31
CA ALA A 371 0.09 15.11 12.88
C ALA A 371 0.01 15.49 14.37
N GLU A 372 -0.94 16.35 14.74
CA GLU A 372 -1.19 16.70 16.14
C GLU A 372 -1.68 15.52 16.97
N GLU A 373 -2.54 14.67 16.40
CA GLU A 373 -2.97 13.45 17.08
C GLU A 373 -1.80 12.50 17.28
N LEU A 374 -0.94 12.34 16.26
CA LEU A 374 0.30 11.57 16.39
C LEU A 374 1.20 12.16 17.50
N ILE A 375 1.37 13.48 17.56
CA ILE A 375 2.15 14.14 18.62
C ILE A 375 1.57 13.81 20.01
N ARG A 376 0.24 13.89 20.18
CA ARG A 376 -0.42 13.62 21.47
C ARG A 376 -0.36 12.15 21.88
N ARG A 377 -0.45 11.24 20.90
CA ARG A 377 -0.65 9.79 21.10
C ARG A 377 0.56 8.92 20.78
N SER A 378 1.74 9.52 20.62
CA SER A 378 2.97 8.75 20.40
C SER A 378 3.61 8.33 21.72
N PRO A 379 4.17 7.10 21.83
CA PRO A 379 4.94 6.67 23.01
C PRO A 379 6.35 7.26 23.07
N VAL A 380 6.82 7.87 21.97
CA VAL A 380 8.12 8.56 21.88
C VAL A 380 7.97 9.94 21.23
N PRO A 381 8.84 10.92 21.54
CA PRO A 381 8.76 12.26 20.95
C PRO A 381 8.63 12.24 19.42
N VAL A 382 7.73 13.08 18.92
CA VAL A 382 7.47 13.23 17.48
C VAL A 382 8.18 14.47 16.95
N GLU A 383 8.87 14.32 15.83
CA GLU A 383 9.53 15.37 15.09
C GLU A 383 8.76 15.68 13.79
N ILE A 384 8.50 16.95 13.53
CA ILE A 384 7.77 17.42 12.34
C ILE A 384 8.74 18.11 11.38
N TYR A 385 8.59 17.83 10.08
CA TYR A 385 9.29 18.55 9.03
C TYR A 385 8.70 19.97 8.90
N CYS A 386 9.40 20.96 9.42
CA CYS A 386 8.92 22.34 9.45
C CYS A 386 9.33 23.13 8.22
N ALA A 387 10.54 22.93 7.70
CA ALA A 387 11.04 23.74 6.59
C ALA A 387 11.97 22.96 5.66
N GLY A 388 11.93 23.31 4.37
CA GLY A 388 12.84 22.80 3.33
C GLY A 388 12.10 22.16 2.16
N ARG A 389 12.79 21.37 1.33
CA ARG A 389 12.22 20.75 0.12
C ARG A 389 12.17 19.22 0.22
N PRO A 390 11.07 18.66 0.74
CA PRO A 390 11.01 17.23 0.95
C PRO A 390 11.04 16.43 -0.35
N VAL A 391 11.50 15.19 -0.26
CA VAL A 391 11.41 14.23 -1.37
C VAL A 391 9.97 13.75 -1.46
N LEU A 392 9.25 14.10 -2.54
CA LEU A 392 7.87 13.67 -2.77
C LEU A 392 7.80 12.29 -3.41
N LEU A 393 8.77 11.97 -4.25
CA LEU A 393 8.84 10.68 -4.93
C LEU A 393 10.30 10.30 -5.14
N ALA A 394 10.61 9.04 -4.86
CA ALA A 394 11.89 8.44 -5.19
C ALA A 394 11.66 7.23 -6.09
N THR A 395 12.38 7.16 -7.21
CA THR A 395 12.30 6.05 -8.14
C THR A 395 13.69 5.66 -8.63
N ARG A 396 13.93 4.37 -8.85
CA ARG A 396 15.13 3.92 -9.57
C ARG A 396 14.95 3.98 -11.09
N ALA A 397 13.74 4.29 -11.56
CA ALA A 397 13.45 4.28 -12.97
C ALA A 397 14.29 5.33 -13.72
N GLY A 398 14.84 4.93 -14.86
CA GLY A 398 15.58 5.83 -15.73
C GLY A 398 14.64 6.85 -16.37
N VAL A 399 14.60 8.05 -15.82
CA VAL A 399 14.07 9.22 -16.53
C VAL A 399 15.15 9.81 -17.42
N ALA A 400 14.72 10.39 -18.55
CA ALA A 400 15.54 11.26 -19.37
C ALA A 400 16.12 12.43 -18.54
N ASP A 401 17.06 13.19 -19.10
CA ASP A 401 17.71 14.35 -18.45
C ASP A 401 16.77 15.55 -18.27
N ILE A 402 15.65 15.31 -17.62
CA ILE A 402 14.63 16.26 -17.23
C ILE A 402 15.05 16.83 -15.88
N ARG A 403 15.13 18.16 -15.79
CA ARG A 403 15.48 18.87 -14.55
C ARG A 403 14.24 19.35 -13.78
N SER A 404 13.12 19.52 -14.48
CA SER A 404 11.85 19.93 -13.88
C SER A 404 10.67 19.39 -14.69
N ILE A 405 9.57 19.10 -14.02
CA ILE A 405 8.29 18.75 -14.63
C ILE A 405 7.20 19.66 -14.05
N SER A 406 6.11 19.82 -14.78
CA SER A 406 4.91 20.49 -14.27
C SER A 406 3.71 19.55 -14.37
N ASP A 407 2.79 19.65 -13.42
CA ASP A 407 1.52 18.95 -13.50
C ASP A 407 0.46 19.73 -14.31
N VAL A 408 -0.74 19.17 -14.39
CA VAL A 408 -1.88 19.77 -15.10
C VAL A 408 -2.41 21.05 -14.46
N HIS A 409 -2.09 21.29 -13.19
CA HIS A 409 -2.45 22.50 -12.45
C HIS A 409 -1.37 23.58 -12.55
N GLY A 410 -0.25 23.29 -13.24
CA GLY A 410 0.88 24.20 -13.39
C GLY A 410 1.88 24.16 -12.23
N GLU A 411 1.69 23.27 -11.26
CA GLU A 411 2.63 23.08 -10.16
C GLU A 411 3.94 22.50 -10.69
N ARG A 412 5.05 23.11 -10.29
CA ARG A 412 6.38 22.76 -10.78
C ARG A 412 7.09 21.86 -9.77
N PHE A 413 7.80 20.87 -10.29
CA PHE A 413 8.58 19.91 -9.52
C PHE A 413 10.00 19.83 -10.07
N LEU A 414 10.97 19.65 -9.19
CA LEU A 414 12.38 19.54 -9.51
C LEU A 414 12.80 18.07 -9.51
N VAL A 415 13.50 17.66 -10.56
CA VAL A 415 13.99 16.29 -10.73
C VAL A 415 15.49 16.28 -10.47
N ARG A 416 15.94 15.46 -9.52
CA ARG A 416 17.35 15.32 -9.14
C ARG A 416 17.81 13.87 -9.22
N LYS A 417 19.05 13.65 -9.63
CA LYS A 417 19.71 12.34 -9.58
C LYS A 417 20.52 12.24 -8.29
N SER A 418 20.36 11.15 -7.56
CA SER A 418 21.14 10.81 -6.36
C SER A 418 21.49 9.33 -6.40
N GLY A 419 22.74 9.00 -6.76
CA GLY A 419 23.16 7.62 -7.01
C GLY A 419 22.28 6.92 -8.06
N CYS A 420 21.69 5.78 -7.69
CA CYS A 420 20.77 5.04 -8.55
C CYS A 420 19.32 5.56 -8.51
N LEU A 421 19.03 6.61 -7.74
CA LEU A 421 17.70 7.18 -7.60
C LEU A 421 17.53 8.46 -8.43
N THR A 422 16.30 8.61 -8.92
CA THR A 422 15.71 9.88 -9.32
C THR A 422 14.76 10.30 -8.21
N LEU A 423 14.99 11.50 -7.68
CA LEU A 423 14.20 12.13 -6.64
C LEU A 423 13.40 13.29 -7.24
N LEU A 424 12.14 13.39 -6.84
CA LEU A 424 11.24 14.48 -7.17
C LEU A 424 11.03 15.35 -5.93
N HIS A 425 11.28 16.65 -6.07
CA HIS A 425 11.08 17.65 -5.02
C HIS A 425 10.06 18.69 -5.46
N PRO A 426 9.35 19.35 -4.55
CA PRO A 426 8.54 20.52 -4.91
C PRO A 426 9.45 21.69 -5.33
N ALA A 427 8.97 22.52 -6.25
CA ALA A 427 9.65 23.76 -6.62
C ALA A 427 9.42 24.88 -5.58
N ALA A 428 8.28 24.88 -4.87
CA ALA A 428 8.12 25.69 -3.66
C ALA A 428 8.77 24.99 -2.44
N SER A 429 9.37 25.75 -1.54
CA SER A 429 9.84 25.22 -0.25
C SER A 429 8.64 25.02 0.69
N MET A 430 8.68 23.96 1.49
CA MET A 430 7.74 23.78 2.58
C MET A 430 8.11 24.72 3.74
N SER A 431 7.11 25.32 4.38
CA SER A 431 7.25 26.01 5.67
C SER A 431 5.97 25.87 6.47
N ILE A 432 6.05 25.28 7.65
CA ILE A 432 4.93 25.12 8.60
C ILE A 432 5.39 25.37 10.03
N GLU A 433 4.45 25.77 10.87
CA GLU A 433 4.68 26.04 12.29
C GLU A 433 3.67 25.22 13.11
N PRO A 434 4.08 24.08 13.70
CA PRO A 434 3.20 23.30 14.56
C PRO A 434 2.80 24.07 15.82
N GLU A 435 1.51 24.05 16.15
CA GLU A 435 0.93 24.77 17.30
C GLU A 435 1.23 24.08 18.64
N ILE A 436 1.42 22.76 18.61
CA ILE A 436 1.68 21.93 19.79
C ILE A 436 3.20 21.69 19.93
N PRO A 437 3.75 21.65 21.16
CA PRO A 437 5.15 21.31 21.37
C PRO A 437 5.53 19.95 20.75
N CYS A 438 6.48 19.99 19.84
CA CYS A 438 7.04 18.81 19.17
C CYS A 438 8.50 19.09 18.76
N GLY A 439 9.22 18.05 18.34
CA GLY A 439 10.50 18.25 17.65
C GLY A 439 10.28 18.90 16.28
N ARG A 440 11.25 19.69 15.82
CA ARG A 440 11.13 20.47 14.58
C ARG A 440 12.36 20.28 13.71
N ILE A 441 12.14 19.84 12.48
CA ILE A 441 13.19 19.59 11.49
C ILE A 441 13.22 20.70 10.45
N PHE A 442 14.42 21.19 10.18
CA PHE A 442 14.70 22.17 9.14
C PHE A 442 15.72 21.56 8.16
N ASP A 443 15.32 21.34 6.91
CA ASP A 443 16.13 20.62 5.94
C ASP A 443 16.81 21.55 4.94
N PHE A 444 18.14 21.66 5.07
CA PHE A 444 19.01 22.48 4.26
C PHE A 444 19.75 21.69 3.18
N ARG A 445 19.41 20.41 2.97
CA ARG A 445 20.12 19.55 1.99
C ARG A 445 19.81 19.89 0.54
N THR A 446 18.76 20.68 0.31
CA THR A 446 18.35 21.12 -1.02
C THR A 446 18.54 22.63 -1.15
N ALA A 447 19.40 23.06 -2.08
CA ALA A 447 19.65 24.48 -2.32
C ALA A 447 18.38 25.27 -2.69
N ASP A 448 18.28 26.49 -2.16
CA ASP A 448 17.21 27.44 -2.44
C ASP A 448 17.44 28.17 -3.76
N ALA A 449 16.68 27.78 -4.79
CA ALA A 449 16.64 28.50 -6.06
C ALA A 449 15.35 29.33 -6.23
N GLU A 450 14.29 28.98 -5.52
CA GLU A 450 12.98 29.63 -5.61
C GLU A 450 12.48 30.02 -4.22
N THR A 451 11.95 31.25 -4.10
CA THR A 451 11.47 31.88 -2.85
C THR A 451 10.02 31.55 -2.50
N ALA A 452 9.32 30.81 -3.37
CA ALA A 452 7.93 30.43 -3.13
C ALA A 452 7.84 29.45 -1.94
N VAL A 453 6.88 29.68 -1.06
CA VAL A 453 6.61 28.88 0.14
C VAL A 453 5.24 28.23 0.04
N SER A 454 5.15 26.97 0.47
CA SER A 454 3.91 26.19 0.53
C SER A 454 3.76 25.52 1.90
N VAL A 455 2.52 25.35 2.34
CA VAL A 455 2.17 24.55 3.53
C VAL A 455 1.97 23.07 3.19
N PHE A 456 2.17 22.69 1.93
CA PHE A 456 2.02 21.32 1.42
C PHE A 456 0.65 20.71 1.79
N ASN A 457 0.62 19.55 2.45
CA ASN A 457 -0.61 18.88 2.89
C ASN A 457 -1.11 19.34 4.27
N TRP A 458 -0.39 20.23 4.97
CA TRP A 458 -0.68 20.58 6.36
C TRP A 458 -2.11 21.10 6.57
N GLU A 459 -2.62 21.90 5.63
CA GLU A 459 -3.97 22.45 5.69
C GLU A 459 -5.02 21.60 4.94
N ARG A 460 -4.59 20.58 4.18
CA ARG A 460 -5.45 19.77 3.31
C ARG A 460 -6.01 18.53 4.00
N GLY A 461 -6.09 18.51 5.33
CA GLY A 461 -6.63 17.39 6.09
C GLY A 461 -7.95 16.89 5.49
N LEU A 462 -8.22 15.58 5.58
CA LEU A 462 -9.50 15.01 5.19
C LEU A 462 -10.59 15.63 6.06
N SER A 463 -11.24 16.68 5.58
CA SER A 463 -12.42 17.31 6.21
C SER A 463 -13.64 16.42 6.10
#